data_AF-A0A2G8JJW1-F1
#
_entry.id   AF-A0A2G8JJW1-F1
#
_cell.length_a   1.000
_cell.length_b   1.000
_cell.length_c   1.000
_cell.angle_alpha   90.00
_cell.angle_beta   90.00
_cell.angle_gamma   90.00
#
_symmetry.space_group_name_H-M   'P 1'
#
loop_
_entity.id
_entity.type
_entity.pdbx_description
1 polymer ?
#
loop_
_entity_poly.entity_id
_entity_poly.type
_entity_poly.pdbx_seq_one_letter_code
_entity_poly.pdbx_strand_id
1 'polypeptide(L)'
;MERKPFVTYHGEPEQFNAIQVELLQSLPREKVEWKRSSDRVKMIQVDVNFVPFNADLLPHYDDLEHAKMLLQLPMLHVYFTDCPDTDAYRIVTKEKIAGWLNLLKERKIADWMIVLVEPANPRRSKSKLLPKFSVVDKIKNDFCGRQTERLIVLHEPNNPVPNNKTMESWAGFVGRLRQLFVTAYNRTFTKYEDVVRAERERRVAQDWYFCNYFLLQEELALAYESMGIYKEALVQYDELDALFSQFIINSQAGEKVSWLSNFTDSCNCWDGLNLSDPINKNAREIIQHGKPSLLDLRNYLFGRQCALLFKMRKPSDVAGKSYEFMLNCVQELTMLDVPMPPGSVACWVFLTCVEVLQKYERMSVLYKLETHSHFTANLWAYAQKKLAELGNLCGLMPNQNSPSSDQLNTVVNLLSGMGKSSPATQVENSPNQKLREALSSTAAFNRHYLELSELAMGNYKHIGRLRSVALIGRELAKFYQMKGDHQKQRCSGGCPEVIRERRMRTLICDTRQELAETKRINRSREISFEELKQ
;
A
#
# COMPACT_ATOMS: atom_id res chain seq x y z
N MET A 1 10.48 -7.62 1.26
CA MET A 1 11.81 -7.01 1.39
C MET A 1 11.63 -5.51 1.23
N GLU A 2 11.96 -4.72 2.25
CA GLU A 2 11.85 -3.25 2.16
C GLU A 2 12.92 -2.72 1.20
N ARG A 3 12.50 -1.95 0.18
CA ARG A 3 13.43 -1.31 -0.75
C ARG A 3 14.07 -0.13 -0.04
N LYS A 4 15.37 -0.21 0.24
CA LYS A 4 16.16 0.88 0.83
C LYS A 4 16.95 1.59 -0.28
N PRO A 5 17.08 2.93 -0.23
CA PRO A 5 17.91 3.67 -1.17
C PRO A 5 19.40 3.31 -1.05
N PHE A 6 20.15 3.56 -2.12
CA PHE A 6 21.55 3.17 -2.23
C PHE A 6 22.52 4.34 -2.03
N VAL A 7 23.65 4.06 -1.37
CA VAL A 7 24.85 4.91 -1.29
C VAL A 7 26.02 4.12 -1.86
N THR A 8 26.82 4.71 -2.73
CA THR A 8 28.00 3.99 -3.25
C THR A 8 29.23 4.25 -2.40
N TYR A 9 30.10 3.27 -2.28
CA TYR A 9 31.45 3.47 -1.74
C TYR A 9 32.52 3.18 -2.81
N HIS A 10 33.63 3.95 -2.78
CA HIS A 10 34.78 3.82 -3.66
C HIS A 10 36.08 4.15 -2.90
N GLY A 11 37.24 3.95 -3.53
CA GLY A 11 38.55 4.28 -2.97
C GLY A 11 39.20 3.04 -2.38
N GLU A 12 39.35 2.99 -1.06
CA GLU A 12 39.91 1.86 -0.30
C GLU A 12 38.78 1.06 0.38
N PRO A 13 38.28 -0.06 -0.21
CA PRO A 13 37.13 -0.80 0.30
C PRO A 13 37.33 -1.40 1.69
N GLU A 14 38.56 -1.73 2.05
CA GLU A 14 38.93 -2.28 3.36
C GLU A 14 38.53 -1.32 4.48
N GLN A 15 38.69 -0.01 4.25
CA GLN A 15 38.33 1.02 5.22
C GLN A 15 36.82 1.09 5.43
N PHE A 16 36.03 0.95 4.36
CA PHE A 16 34.58 0.88 4.46
C PHE A 16 34.11 -0.41 5.15
N ASN A 17 34.64 -1.56 4.73
CA ASN A 17 34.27 -2.87 5.26
C ASN A 17 34.49 -2.96 6.77
N ALA A 18 35.56 -2.32 7.28
CA ALA A 18 35.86 -2.30 8.70
C ALA A 18 34.79 -1.59 9.55
N ILE A 19 34.12 -0.57 8.99
CA ILE A 19 33.11 0.23 9.71
C ILE A 19 31.67 -0.09 9.31
N GLN A 20 31.45 -0.92 8.29
CA GLN A 20 30.15 -1.10 7.64
C GLN A 20 29.04 -1.51 8.63
N VAL A 21 29.33 -2.47 9.52
CA VAL A 21 28.35 -2.99 10.48
C VAL A 21 27.91 -1.89 11.45
N GLU A 22 28.86 -1.16 12.02
CA GLU A 22 28.56 -0.07 12.95
C GLU A 22 27.87 1.11 12.25
N LEU A 23 28.27 1.42 11.01
CA LEU A 23 27.68 2.49 10.21
C LEU A 23 26.21 2.20 9.90
N LEU A 24 25.89 1.00 9.42
CA LEU A 24 24.52 0.56 9.13
C LEU A 24 23.63 0.55 10.38
N GLN A 25 24.21 0.25 11.55
CA GLN A 25 23.48 0.33 12.82
C GLN A 25 23.31 1.76 13.33
N SER A 26 24.25 2.67 13.01
CA SER A 26 24.27 4.04 13.54
C SER A 26 23.42 4.99 12.70
N LEU A 27 23.39 4.84 11.38
CA LEU A 27 22.64 5.72 10.47
C LEU A 27 21.15 5.87 10.81
N PRO A 28 20.37 4.79 11.03
CA PRO A 28 18.93 4.92 11.28
C PRO A 28 18.59 5.29 12.73
N ARG A 29 19.55 5.36 13.66
CA ARG A 29 19.27 5.60 15.11
C ARG A 29 18.61 6.94 15.38
N GLU A 30 18.99 7.98 14.64
CA GLU A 30 18.48 9.32 14.83
C GLU A 30 17.69 9.77 13.61
N LYS A 31 16.59 10.48 13.87
CA LYS A 31 15.80 11.11 12.83
C LYS A 31 16.44 12.43 12.42
N VAL A 32 16.33 12.74 11.13
CA VAL A 32 16.86 13.97 10.52
C VAL A 32 15.69 14.80 10.03
N GLU A 33 15.80 16.12 10.17
CA GLU A 33 14.85 17.05 9.59
C GLU A 33 14.89 16.97 8.07
N TRP A 34 13.74 16.68 7.50
CA TRP A 34 13.47 16.72 6.08
C TRP A 34 12.52 17.86 5.78
N LYS A 35 13.06 18.90 5.15
CA LYS A 35 12.31 20.10 4.76
C LYS A 35 12.26 20.19 3.25
N ARG A 36 11.05 20.40 2.71
CA ARG A 36 10.82 20.75 1.31
C ARG A 36 10.25 22.15 1.20
N SER A 37 10.33 22.76 0.02
CA SER A 37 10.06 24.18 -0.24
C SER A 37 8.66 24.67 0.15
N SER A 38 7.66 23.78 0.28
CA SER A 38 6.27 24.12 0.63
C SER A 38 5.69 23.33 1.81
N ASP A 39 6.46 22.43 2.41
CA ASP A 39 5.95 21.44 3.37
C ASP A 39 6.36 21.74 4.80
N ARG A 40 5.55 21.25 5.75
CA ARG A 40 5.95 21.13 7.16
C ARG A 40 7.19 20.25 7.25
N VAL A 41 8.10 20.59 8.16
CA VAL A 41 9.30 19.77 8.43
C VAL A 41 8.86 18.38 8.90
N LYS A 42 9.42 17.34 8.27
CA LYS A 42 9.18 15.94 8.59
C LYS A 42 10.46 15.35 9.20
N MET A 43 10.31 14.34 10.05
CA MET A 43 11.44 13.66 10.67
C MET A 43 11.60 12.29 10.03
N ILE A 44 12.68 12.08 9.27
CA ILE A 44 12.94 10.84 8.54
C ILE A 44 14.11 10.08 9.13
N GLN A 45 14.11 8.75 9.01
CA GLN A 45 15.27 7.93 9.32
C GLN A 45 16.04 7.66 8.03
N VAL A 46 17.36 7.81 8.08
CA VAL A 46 18.24 7.47 6.96
C VAL A 46 18.63 6.01 7.13
N ASP A 47 17.90 5.13 6.43
CA ASP A 47 18.18 3.71 6.35
C ASP A 47 18.52 3.35 4.90
N VAL A 48 19.79 3.06 4.65
CA VAL A 48 20.36 2.96 3.29
C VAL A 48 21.13 1.66 3.13
N ASN A 49 21.23 1.19 1.89
CA ASN A 49 22.14 0.12 1.51
C ASN A 49 23.42 0.72 0.90
N PHE A 50 24.57 0.12 1.19
CA PHE A 50 25.83 0.48 0.56
C PHE A 50 26.18 -0.52 -0.55
N VAL A 51 26.59 -0.01 -1.70
CA VAL A 51 27.04 -0.82 -2.84
C VAL A 51 28.36 -0.30 -3.40
N PRO A 52 29.22 -1.16 -3.99
CA PRO A 52 30.42 -0.68 -4.68
C PRO A 52 30.07 0.33 -5.77
N PHE A 53 30.85 1.39 -5.89
CA PHE A 53 30.72 2.33 -7.00
C PHE A 53 31.03 1.63 -8.32
N ASN A 54 30.16 1.84 -9.30
CA ASN A 54 30.36 1.43 -10.68
C ASN A 54 29.94 2.58 -11.60
N ALA A 55 30.88 3.05 -12.45
CA ALA A 55 30.66 4.16 -13.36
C ALA A 55 29.59 3.85 -14.43
N ASP A 56 29.42 2.59 -14.79
CA ASP A 56 28.44 2.14 -15.79
C ASP A 56 27.00 2.14 -15.25
N LEU A 57 26.84 2.15 -13.92
CA LEU A 57 25.53 2.15 -13.24
C LEU A 57 25.12 3.55 -12.75
N LEU A 58 25.82 4.60 -13.18
CA LEU A 58 25.45 5.96 -12.82
C LEU A 58 24.17 6.39 -13.55
N PRO A 59 23.22 7.04 -12.85
CA PRO A 59 21.91 7.37 -13.39
C PRO A 59 21.98 8.27 -14.63
N HIS A 60 21.19 7.92 -15.66
CA HIS A 60 20.85 8.82 -16.75
C HIS A 60 19.49 9.46 -16.48
N TYR A 61 19.46 10.60 -15.80
CA TYR A 61 18.21 11.24 -15.35
C TYR A 61 17.26 11.66 -16.48
N ASP A 62 17.75 11.75 -17.72
CA ASP A 62 16.94 12.10 -18.90
C ASP A 62 16.21 10.87 -19.50
N ASP A 63 16.42 9.66 -18.96
CA ASP A 63 15.80 8.42 -19.44
C ASP A 63 14.62 7.98 -18.54
N LEU A 64 13.45 7.81 -19.15
CA LEU A 64 12.20 7.44 -18.47
C LEU A 64 12.26 6.02 -17.89
N GLU A 65 13.02 5.09 -18.47
CA GLU A 65 13.18 3.75 -17.91
C GLU A 65 14.01 3.78 -16.61
N HIS A 66 15.05 4.62 -16.57
CA HIS A 66 15.80 4.87 -15.34
C HIS A 66 14.94 5.59 -14.28
N ALA A 67 14.01 6.45 -14.71
CA ALA A 67 13.05 7.07 -13.81
C ALA A 67 12.11 6.02 -13.17
N LYS A 68 11.75 4.93 -13.85
CA LYS A 68 10.95 3.83 -13.23
C LYS A 68 11.70 3.03 -12.17
N MET A 69 12.93 3.41 -11.83
CA MET A 69 13.78 2.71 -10.86
C MET A 69 14.38 3.67 -9.81
N LEU A 70 13.63 4.71 -9.39
CA LEU A 70 14.08 5.75 -8.45
C LEU A 70 14.84 5.19 -7.24
N LEU A 71 14.29 4.16 -6.58
CA LEU A 71 14.91 3.56 -5.40
C LEU A 71 16.18 2.75 -5.68
N GLN A 72 16.43 2.40 -6.93
CA GLN A 72 17.63 1.68 -7.36
C GLN A 72 18.78 2.62 -7.73
N LEU A 73 18.51 3.91 -7.86
CA LEU A 73 19.53 4.89 -8.17
C LEU A 73 20.37 5.21 -6.92
N PRO A 74 21.71 5.23 -7.03
CA PRO A 74 22.55 5.69 -5.95
C PRO A 74 22.36 7.19 -5.71
N MET A 75 22.10 7.56 -4.46
CA MET A 75 21.75 8.94 -4.08
C MET A 75 22.96 9.75 -3.63
N LEU A 76 23.95 9.08 -3.04
CA LEU A 76 25.17 9.71 -2.53
C LEU A 76 26.38 8.82 -2.85
N HIS A 77 27.51 9.43 -3.19
CA HIS A 77 28.74 8.71 -3.49
C HIS A 77 29.84 9.04 -2.48
N VAL A 78 30.41 8.02 -1.81
CA VAL A 78 31.41 8.19 -0.76
C VAL A 78 32.75 7.61 -1.21
N TYR A 79 33.82 8.40 -1.10
CA TYR A 79 35.18 7.96 -1.40
C TYR A 79 35.97 7.82 -0.10
N PHE A 80 36.49 6.63 0.19
CA PHE A 80 37.33 6.34 1.35
C PHE A 80 38.81 6.38 0.97
N THR A 81 39.64 7.00 1.81
CA THR A 81 41.10 6.97 1.68
C THR A 81 41.75 6.98 3.06
N ASP A 82 42.86 6.26 3.21
CA ASP A 82 43.72 6.25 4.41
C ASP A 82 45.11 6.85 4.09
N CYS A 83 45.14 7.78 3.12
CA CYS A 83 46.36 8.36 2.57
C CYS A 83 47.39 8.74 3.66
N PRO A 84 48.57 8.07 3.69
CA PRO A 84 49.43 8.09 4.86
C PRO A 84 50.20 9.40 5.05
N ASP A 85 50.55 10.08 3.95
CA ASP A 85 51.34 11.30 3.96
C ASP A 85 51.16 12.15 2.69
N THR A 86 51.81 13.31 2.70
CA THR A 86 51.72 14.32 1.64
C THR A 86 52.39 13.95 0.33
N ASP A 87 53.31 12.99 0.33
CA ASP A 87 54.02 12.53 -0.85
C ASP A 87 53.18 11.47 -1.57
N ALA A 88 52.64 10.49 -0.83
CA ALA A 88 51.66 9.54 -1.32
C ALA A 88 50.44 10.26 -1.92
N TYR A 89 49.97 11.33 -1.27
CA TYR A 89 48.90 12.17 -1.79
C TYR A 89 49.21 12.73 -3.18
N ARG A 90 50.41 13.31 -3.34
CA ARG A 90 50.83 13.97 -4.59
C ARG A 90 50.98 12.97 -5.74
N ILE A 91 51.50 11.78 -5.45
CA ILE A 91 51.85 10.78 -6.47
C ILE A 91 50.62 9.96 -6.89
N VAL A 92 49.73 9.62 -5.97
CA VAL A 92 48.65 8.64 -6.24
C VAL A 92 47.27 9.18 -5.87
N THR A 93 47.05 9.57 -4.62
CA THR A 93 45.70 9.83 -4.10
C THR A 93 45.00 10.98 -4.81
N LYS A 94 45.74 12.05 -5.14
CA LYS A 94 45.19 13.22 -5.85
C LYS A 94 44.59 12.83 -7.20
N GLU A 95 45.30 12.04 -8.01
CA GLU A 95 44.83 11.62 -9.33
C GLU A 95 43.62 10.68 -9.22
N LYS A 96 43.63 9.74 -8.27
CA LYS A 96 42.49 8.83 -8.05
C LYS A 96 41.21 9.57 -7.66
N ILE A 97 41.29 10.50 -6.70
CA ILE A 97 40.13 11.31 -6.28
C ILE A 97 39.65 12.20 -7.43
N ALA A 98 40.57 12.85 -8.16
CA ALA A 98 40.24 13.69 -9.30
C ALA A 98 39.52 12.90 -10.41
N GLY A 99 40.02 11.70 -10.73
CA GLY A 99 39.39 10.80 -11.72
C GLY A 99 37.96 10.42 -11.32
N TRP A 100 37.76 10.00 -10.08
CA TRP A 100 36.42 9.67 -9.57
C TRP A 100 35.45 10.85 -9.60
N LEU A 101 35.88 12.04 -9.17
CA LEU A 101 35.06 13.25 -9.22
C LEU A 101 34.72 13.68 -10.66
N ASN A 102 35.65 13.47 -11.61
CA ASN A 102 35.40 13.75 -13.02
C ASN A 102 34.31 12.82 -13.59
N LEU A 103 34.33 11.52 -13.26
CA LEU A 103 33.27 10.58 -13.66
C LEU A 103 31.88 11.03 -13.15
N LEU A 104 31.79 11.47 -11.89
CA LEU A 104 30.54 12.02 -11.34
C LEU A 104 30.12 13.30 -12.07
N LYS A 105 31.07 14.20 -12.34
CA LYS A 105 30.81 15.47 -13.02
C LYS A 105 30.30 15.27 -14.44
N GLU A 106 30.85 14.31 -15.20
CA GLU A 106 30.39 13.95 -16.54
C GLU A 106 28.92 13.50 -16.55
N ARG A 107 28.47 12.87 -15.46
CA ARG A 107 27.07 12.46 -15.25
C ARG A 107 26.21 13.52 -14.56
N LYS A 108 26.72 14.75 -14.40
CA LYS A 108 26.06 15.86 -13.70
C LYS A 108 25.69 15.53 -12.25
N ILE A 109 26.45 14.65 -11.60
CA ILE A 109 26.25 14.26 -10.22
C ILE A 109 27.08 15.17 -9.32
N ALA A 110 26.40 15.86 -8.41
CA ALA A 110 27.01 16.81 -7.48
C ALA A 110 26.90 16.34 -6.03
N ASP A 111 26.56 15.08 -5.78
CA ASP A 111 26.28 14.54 -4.44
C ASP A 111 27.35 13.51 -4.06
N TRP A 112 28.37 13.99 -3.35
CA TRP A 112 29.53 13.20 -3.00
C TRP A 112 30.11 13.59 -1.63
N MET A 113 30.91 12.68 -1.07
CA MET A 113 31.63 12.84 0.18
C MET A 113 33.00 12.16 0.10
N ILE A 114 34.03 12.76 0.70
CA ILE A 114 35.35 12.15 0.87
C ILE A 114 35.58 11.89 2.37
N VAL A 115 35.99 10.67 2.69
CA VAL A 115 36.30 10.22 4.05
C VAL A 115 37.78 9.89 4.12
N LEU A 116 38.53 10.67 4.90
CA LEU A 116 39.93 10.42 5.22
C LEU A 116 40.01 9.66 6.54
N VAL A 117 40.55 8.45 6.54
CA VAL A 117 40.75 7.63 7.74
C VAL A 117 42.16 7.85 8.26
N GLU A 118 42.28 8.36 9.49
CA GLU A 118 43.57 8.54 10.17
C GLU A 118 43.84 7.38 11.14
N PRO A 119 44.98 6.68 11.04
CA PRO A 119 45.36 5.63 11.98
C PRO A 119 45.92 6.19 13.30
N ALA A 120 45.99 5.34 14.32
CA ALA A 120 46.40 5.64 15.70
C ALA A 120 47.74 6.38 15.81
N ASN A 121 48.68 6.00 14.95
CA ASN A 121 50.00 6.58 14.86
C ASN A 121 50.19 7.14 13.46
N PRO A 122 49.80 8.40 13.17
CA PRO A 122 50.22 9.05 11.94
C PRO A 122 51.75 9.04 11.95
N ARG A 123 52.39 8.55 10.88
CA ARG A 123 53.85 8.59 10.72
C ARG A 123 54.30 10.06 10.65
N ARG A 124 54.37 10.74 11.79
CA ARG A 124 54.80 12.14 11.89
C ARG A 124 56.30 12.19 11.64
N SER A 125 56.69 12.57 10.44
CA SER A 125 58.06 12.97 10.13
C SER A 125 58.45 14.13 11.05
N LYS A 126 59.47 13.93 11.89
CA LYS A 126 60.00 14.89 12.87
C LYS A 126 60.82 16.01 12.19
N SER A 127 60.32 16.65 11.15
CA SER A 127 60.95 17.83 10.55
C SER A 127 60.14 19.08 10.91
N LYS A 128 60.53 19.70 12.03
CA LYS A 128 60.12 21.06 12.41
C LYS A 128 60.89 22.02 11.50
N LEU A 129 60.19 22.90 10.76
CA LEU A 129 60.64 24.26 10.39
C LEU A 129 59.64 25.02 9.50
N LEU A 130 58.63 24.37 8.90
CA LEU A 130 57.52 25.05 8.19
C LEU A 130 56.19 24.32 8.42
N PRO A 131 55.04 25.02 8.53
CA PRO A 131 53.73 24.37 8.54
C PRO A 131 53.46 23.78 7.16
N LYS A 132 53.83 22.52 6.95
CA LYS A 132 53.44 21.77 5.75
C LYS A 132 51.93 21.53 5.83
N PHE A 133 51.20 21.89 4.76
CA PHE A 133 49.79 21.52 4.62
C PHE A 133 49.62 20.01 4.87
N SER A 134 48.72 19.65 5.77
CA SER A 134 48.39 18.26 6.04
C SER A 134 47.67 17.63 4.85
N VAL A 135 47.56 16.29 4.82
CA VAL A 135 46.80 15.60 3.76
C VAL A 135 45.35 16.10 3.72
N VAL A 136 44.71 16.32 4.87
CA VAL A 136 43.36 16.87 4.93
C VAL A 136 43.29 18.27 4.32
N ASP A 137 44.27 19.15 4.59
CA ASP A 137 44.27 20.50 4.01
C ASP A 137 44.46 20.46 2.49
N LYS A 138 45.29 19.54 1.98
CA LYS A 138 45.49 19.37 0.54
C LYS A 138 44.22 18.90 -0.15
N ILE A 139 43.55 17.87 0.37
CA ILE A 139 42.27 17.37 -0.18
C ILE A 139 41.22 18.50 -0.15
N LYS A 140 41.14 19.23 0.97
CA LYS A 140 40.20 20.34 1.15
C LYS A 140 40.39 21.44 0.10
N ASN A 141 41.64 21.85 -0.11
CA ASN A 141 41.97 22.91 -1.07
C ASN A 141 41.81 22.46 -2.53
N ASP A 142 42.17 21.20 -2.84
CA ASP A 142 42.11 20.68 -4.20
C ASP A 142 40.67 20.36 -4.65
N PHE A 143 39.79 19.88 -3.75
CA PHE A 143 38.49 19.31 -4.15
C PHE A 143 37.25 19.93 -3.50
N CYS A 144 37.34 20.44 -2.28
CA CYS A 144 36.14 20.88 -1.55
C CYS A 144 35.76 22.33 -1.86
N GLY A 145 36.73 23.21 -2.12
CA GLY A 145 36.45 24.64 -2.32
C GLY A 145 35.63 25.23 -1.17
N ARG A 146 34.41 25.70 -1.45
CA ARG A 146 33.46 26.21 -0.44
C ARG A 146 32.70 25.10 0.32
N GLN A 147 32.68 23.87 -0.20
CA GLN A 147 31.93 22.72 0.32
C GLN A 147 32.79 21.89 1.29
N THR A 148 33.41 22.56 2.25
CA THR A 148 34.36 21.93 3.19
C THR A 148 33.73 20.84 4.04
N GLU A 149 32.41 20.84 4.20
CA GLU A 149 31.62 19.84 4.90
C GLU A 149 31.58 18.47 4.22
N ARG A 150 32.04 18.38 2.96
CA ARG A 150 32.07 17.12 2.19
C ARG A 150 33.32 16.29 2.46
N LEU A 151 34.32 16.85 3.14
CA LEU A 151 35.48 16.14 3.62
C LEU A 151 35.33 15.88 5.11
N ILE A 152 35.35 14.61 5.50
CA ILE A 152 35.33 14.20 6.90
C ILE A 152 36.59 13.40 7.21
N VAL A 153 37.16 13.65 8.39
CA VAL A 153 38.26 12.87 8.94
C VAL A 153 37.70 11.93 10.00
N LEU A 154 37.93 10.63 9.82
CA LEU A 154 37.62 9.59 10.80
C LEU A 154 38.90 9.23 11.55
N HIS A 155 38.90 9.42 12.86
CA HIS A 155 40.06 9.14 13.69
C HIS A 155 39.95 7.74 14.31
N GLU A 156 40.83 6.84 13.90
CA GLU A 156 40.95 5.49 14.45
C GLU A 156 39.60 4.75 14.57
N PRO A 157 38.81 4.64 13.48
CA PRO A 157 37.45 4.08 13.58
C PRO A 157 37.42 2.61 14.01
N ASN A 158 38.55 1.91 13.92
CA ASN A 158 38.71 0.51 14.31
C ASN A 158 39.39 0.33 15.68
N ASN A 159 39.51 1.40 16.48
CA ASN A 159 40.14 1.32 17.80
C ASN A 159 39.24 0.51 18.75
N PRO A 160 39.70 -0.62 19.32
CA PRO A 160 38.88 -1.44 20.23
C PRO A 160 38.49 -0.70 21.51
N VAL A 161 39.22 0.35 21.89
CA VAL A 161 38.90 1.24 23.01
C VAL A 161 38.82 2.67 22.47
N PRO A 162 37.65 3.10 21.96
CA PRO A 162 37.51 4.42 21.34
C PRO A 162 37.75 5.52 22.37
N ASN A 163 38.64 6.46 22.03
CA ASN A 163 38.85 7.67 22.81
C ASN A 163 37.83 8.76 22.41
N ASN A 164 37.79 9.88 23.14
CA ASN A 164 36.85 10.97 22.84
C ASN A 164 36.96 11.47 21.40
N LYS A 165 38.16 11.56 20.84
CA LYS A 165 38.40 12.03 19.47
C LYS A 165 37.84 11.06 18.44
N THR A 166 37.97 9.74 18.66
CA THR A 166 37.33 8.70 17.85
C THR A 166 35.81 8.84 17.89
N MET A 167 35.22 8.94 19.09
CA MET A 167 33.77 9.07 19.26
C MET A 167 33.20 10.33 18.60
N GLU A 168 33.85 11.48 18.80
CA GLU A 168 33.46 12.76 18.19
C GLU A 168 33.53 12.71 16.67
N SER A 169 34.61 12.15 16.11
CA SER A 169 34.77 12.02 14.66
C SER A 169 33.74 11.07 14.04
N TRP A 170 33.40 9.99 14.75
CA TRP A 170 32.35 9.05 14.34
C TRP A 170 30.97 9.72 14.34
N ALA A 171 30.61 10.41 15.43
CA ALA A 171 29.36 11.15 15.51
C ALA A 171 29.26 12.23 14.42
N GLY A 172 30.36 12.96 14.18
CA GLY A 172 30.46 13.96 13.11
C GLY A 172 30.31 13.35 11.72
N PHE A 173 30.93 12.19 11.47
CA PHE A 173 30.80 11.45 10.22
C PHE A 173 29.36 11.00 9.96
N VAL A 174 28.75 10.30 10.92
CA VAL A 174 27.38 9.79 10.78
C VAL A 174 26.40 10.94 10.62
N GLY A 175 26.53 12.01 11.42
CA GLY A 175 25.70 13.20 11.32
C GLY A 175 25.83 13.90 9.95
N ARG A 176 27.06 14.04 9.44
CA ARG A 176 27.30 14.66 8.12
C ARG A 176 26.78 13.81 6.98
N LEU A 177 27.01 12.50 7.03
CA LEU A 177 26.54 11.55 6.03
C LEU A 177 25.02 11.60 5.91
N ARG A 178 24.31 11.61 7.05
CA ARG A 178 22.85 11.82 7.10
C ARG A 178 22.44 13.12 6.40
N GLN A 179 23.06 14.25 6.74
CA GLN A 179 22.72 15.56 6.14
C GLN A 179 22.96 15.61 4.63
N LEU A 180 24.12 15.10 4.17
CA LEU A 180 24.45 15.05 2.75
C LEU A 180 23.52 14.11 2.00
N PHE A 181 23.19 12.95 2.57
CA PHE A 181 22.22 12.03 2.00
C PHE A 181 20.85 12.69 1.82
N VAL A 182 20.32 13.32 2.88
CA VAL A 182 19.00 14.00 2.81
C VAL A 182 19.01 15.13 1.78
N THR A 183 20.11 15.85 1.65
CA THR A 183 20.27 16.90 0.63
C THR A 183 20.25 16.34 -0.78
N ALA A 184 21.00 15.27 -1.02
CA ALA A 184 21.04 14.59 -2.31
C ALA A 184 19.68 13.98 -2.68
N TYR A 185 19.07 13.30 -1.71
CA TYR A 185 17.75 12.71 -1.83
C TYR A 185 16.68 13.74 -2.21
N ASN A 186 16.69 14.92 -1.56
CA ASN A 186 15.81 16.05 -1.89
C ASN A 186 15.93 16.52 -3.34
N ARG A 187 17.18 16.64 -3.82
CA ARG A 187 17.45 17.06 -5.20
C ARG A 187 16.91 16.04 -6.19
N THR A 188 17.15 14.76 -5.95
CA THR A 188 16.65 13.67 -6.79
C THR A 188 15.11 13.62 -6.78
N PHE A 189 14.48 13.74 -5.61
CA PHE A 189 13.02 13.78 -5.48
C PHE A 189 12.39 14.93 -6.27
N THR A 190 12.97 16.12 -6.18
CA THR A 190 12.43 17.30 -6.88
C THR A 190 12.45 17.08 -8.38
N LYS A 191 13.57 16.60 -8.93
CA LYS A 191 13.67 16.24 -10.35
C LYS A 191 12.68 15.13 -10.73
N TYR A 192 12.53 14.13 -9.86
CA TYR A 192 11.66 13.00 -10.11
C TYR A 192 10.18 13.40 -10.17
N GLU A 193 9.74 14.23 -9.24
CA GLU A 193 8.38 14.75 -9.22
C GLU A 193 8.06 15.61 -10.43
N ASP A 194 9.05 16.34 -10.96
CA ASP A 194 8.89 17.05 -12.24
C ASP A 194 8.62 16.09 -13.40
N VAL A 195 9.32 14.94 -13.45
CA VAL A 195 9.06 13.87 -14.44
C VAL A 195 7.65 13.28 -14.27
N VAL A 196 7.26 12.93 -13.04
CA VAL A 196 5.91 12.39 -12.75
C VAL A 196 4.82 13.40 -13.14
N ARG A 197 5.02 14.68 -12.82
CA ARG A 197 4.10 15.76 -13.14
C ARG A 197 3.97 15.97 -14.65
N ALA A 198 5.08 16.01 -15.37
CA ALA A 198 5.09 16.15 -16.82
C ALA A 198 4.34 14.98 -17.50
N GLU A 199 4.54 13.75 -17.02
CA GLU A 199 3.83 12.58 -17.56
C GLU A 199 2.33 12.61 -17.23
N ARG A 200 1.94 13.14 -16.06
CA ARG A 200 0.52 13.35 -15.71
C ARG A 200 -0.16 14.39 -16.60
N GLU A 201 0.55 15.43 -17.00
CA GLU A 201 0.05 16.47 -17.92
C GLU A 201 -0.18 15.91 -19.33
N ARG A 202 0.64 14.94 -19.73
CA ARG A 202 0.49 14.18 -20.99
C ARG A 202 -0.69 13.20 -21.02
N ARG A 203 -1.50 13.06 -19.97
CA ARG A 203 -2.60 12.07 -19.89
C ARG A 203 -3.68 12.16 -20.99
N VAL A 204 -3.74 13.29 -21.70
CA VAL A 204 -4.64 13.51 -22.85
C VAL A 204 -4.04 13.06 -24.19
N ALA A 205 -2.75 12.72 -24.21
CA ALA A 205 -2.06 12.26 -25.40
C ALA A 205 -2.51 10.84 -25.79
N GLN A 206 -2.55 10.56 -27.09
CA GLN A 206 -3.08 9.30 -27.62
C GLN A 206 -2.19 8.10 -27.33
N ASP A 207 -0.88 8.32 -27.16
CA ASP A 207 0.15 7.33 -26.83
C ASP A 207 0.35 7.16 -25.31
N TRP A 208 -0.36 7.93 -24.50
CA TRP A 208 -0.27 7.82 -23.04
C TRP A 208 -0.95 6.53 -22.55
N TYR A 209 -0.31 5.87 -21.58
CA TYR A 209 -0.85 4.66 -20.97
C TYR A 209 -0.79 4.74 -19.44
N PHE A 210 -1.92 4.45 -18.80
CA PHE A 210 -2.04 4.54 -17.34
C PHE A 210 -0.99 3.71 -16.59
N CYS A 211 -0.69 2.47 -16.99
CA CYS A 211 0.28 1.65 -16.23
C CYS A 211 1.70 2.21 -16.29
N ASN A 212 2.08 2.90 -17.37
CA ASN A 212 3.38 3.58 -17.44
C ASN A 212 3.48 4.70 -16.40
N TYR A 213 2.43 5.52 -16.32
CA TYR A 213 2.31 6.57 -15.31
C TYR A 213 2.21 6.00 -13.89
N PHE A 214 1.42 4.95 -13.70
CA PHE A 214 1.26 4.23 -12.44
C PHE A 214 2.62 3.82 -11.86
N LEU A 215 3.51 3.23 -12.67
CA LEU A 215 4.82 2.77 -12.21
C LEU A 215 5.72 3.94 -11.79
N LEU A 216 5.66 5.08 -12.48
CA LEU A 216 6.41 6.28 -12.10
C LEU A 216 5.91 6.84 -10.77
N GLN A 217 4.59 7.02 -10.63
CA GLN A 217 4.02 7.53 -9.38
C GLN A 217 4.17 6.54 -8.22
N GLU A 218 4.14 5.23 -8.49
CA GLU A 218 4.43 4.20 -7.49
C GLU A 218 5.87 4.29 -6.98
N GLU A 219 6.87 4.48 -7.83
CA GLU A 219 8.26 4.62 -7.36
C GLU A 219 8.42 5.79 -6.39
N LEU A 220 7.68 6.88 -6.61
CA LEU A 220 7.58 7.97 -5.64
C LEU A 220 6.93 7.53 -4.33
N ALA A 221 5.83 6.76 -4.39
CA ALA A 221 5.17 6.19 -3.21
C ALA A 221 6.09 5.25 -2.41
N LEU A 222 6.81 4.37 -3.09
CA LEU A 222 7.80 3.47 -2.49
C LEU A 222 8.94 4.24 -1.85
N ALA A 223 9.37 5.34 -2.48
CA ALA A 223 10.42 6.18 -1.92
C ALA A 223 9.95 6.91 -0.65
N TYR A 224 8.72 7.43 -0.62
CA TYR A 224 8.09 7.93 0.61
C TYR A 224 7.97 6.85 1.70
N GLU A 225 7.60 5.63 1.33
CA GLU A 225 7.54 4.49 2.26
C GLU A 225 8.92 4.17 2.84
N SER A 226 9.98 4.20 2.03
CA SER A 226 11.35 3.93 2.47
C SER A 226 11.87 4.93 3.51
N MET A 227 11.34 6.16 3.50
CA MET A 227 11.63 7.19 4.50
C MET A 227 10.76 7.08 5.77
N GLY A 228 9.82 6.12 5.81
CA GLY A 228 8.86 5.96 6.90
C GLY A 228 7.72 6.99 6.88
N ILE A 229 7.53 7.71 5.76
CA ILE A 229 6.52 8.76 5.63
C ILE A 229 5.26 8.19 4.94
N TYR A 230 4.60 7.28 5.65
CA TYR A 230 3.54 6.44 5.06
C TYR A 230 2.30 7.19 4.60
N LYS A 231 2.01 8.38 5.17
CA LYS A 231 0.86 9.19 4.76
C LYS A 231 1.04 9.72 3.34
N GLU A 232 2.22 10.21 3.03
CA GLU A 232 2.60 10.76 1.73
C GLU A 232 2.66 9.64 0.69
N ALA A 233 3.17 8.47 1.06
CA ALA A 233 3.10 7.27 0.23
C ALA A 233 1.64 6.88 -0.07
N LEU A 234 0.75 6.95 0.92
CA LEU A 234 -0.65 6.58 0.75
C LEU A 234 -1.38 7.54 -0.19
N VAL A 235 -1.09 8.85 -0.10
CA VAL A 235 -1.64 9.87 -1.00
C VAL A 235 -1.33 9.54 -2.46
N GLN A 236 -0.13 9.05 -2.78
CA GLN A 236 0.22 8.68 -4.16
C GLN A 236 -0.68 7.56 -4.70
N TYR A 237 -0.96 6.53 -3.89
CA TYR A 237 -1.87 5.45 -4.30
C TYR A 237 -3.33 5.91 -4.35
N ASP A 238 -3.77 6.76 -3.40
CA ASP A 238 -5.12 7.35 -3.43
C ASP A 238 -5.35 8.21 -4.69
N GLU A 239 -4.34 8.96 -5.13
CA GLU A 239 -4.39 9.73 -6.38
C GLU A 239 -4.45 8.84 -7.63
N LEU A 240 -3.68 7.75 -7.65
CA LEU A 240 -3.72 6.76 -8.73
C LEU A 240 -5.10 6.09 -8.83
N ASP A 241 -5.68 5.71 -7.67
CA ASP A 241 -7.00 5.08 -7.59
C ASP A 241 -8.09 5.99 -8.15
N ALA A 242 -8.09 7.24 -7.68
CA ALA A 242 -9.04 8.26 -8.10
C ALA A 242 -8.90 8.61 -9.59
N LEU A 243 -7.65 8.75 -10.09
CA LEU A 243 -7.39 9.06 -11.49
C LEU A 243 -7.89 7.93 -12.40
N PHE A 244 -7.64 6.67 -12.03
CA PHE A 244 -8.09 5.53 -12.82
C PHE A 244 -9.62 5.40 -12.82
N SER A 245 -10.29 5.53 -11.67
CA SER A 245 -11.75 5.57 -11.60
C SER A 245 -12.33 6.72 -12.43
N GLN A 246 -11.69 7.89 -12.45
CA GLN A 246 -12.13 9.02 -13.26
C GLN A 246 -12.12 8.68 -14.76
N PHE A 247 -11.10 7.98 -15.26
CA PHE A 247 -11.06 7.53 -16.66
C PHE A 247 -12.19 6.56 -16.99
N ILE A 248 -12.52 5.64 -16.07
CA ILE A 248 -13.65 4.71 -16.25
C ILE A 248 -14.97 5.48 -16.33
N ILE A 249 -15.20 6.43 -15.41
CA ILE A 249 -16.43 7.25 -15.39
C ILE A 249 -16.54 8.10 -16.68
N ASN A 250 -15.46 8.75 -17.10
CA ASN A 250 -15.43 9.56 -18.33
C ASN A 250 -15.69 8.73 -19.59
N SER A 251 -15.25 7.47 -19.61
CA SER A 251 -15.50 6.57 -20.75
C SER A 251 -16.99 6.30 -20.99
N GLN A 252 -17.80 6.29 -19.92
CA GLN A 252 -19.26 6.17 -19.98
C GLN A 252 -19.92 7.45 -20.49
N ALA A 253 -19.30 8.60 -20.25
CA ALA A 253 -19.75 9.90 -20.73
C ALA A 253 -19.35 10.21 -22.19
N GLY A 254 -18.64 9.28 -22.86
CA GLY A 254 -18.25 9.40 -24.27
C GLY A 254 -16.78 9.78 -24.50
N GLU A 255 -16.01 10.11 -23.45
CA GLU A 255 -14.58 10.43 -23.53
C GLU A 255 -13.73 9.15 -23.43
N LYS A 256 -13.74 8.33 -24.50
CA LYS A 256 -13.02 7.06 -24.51
C LYS A 256 -11.54 7.24 -24.86
N VAL A 257 -10.67 6.96 -23.89
CA VAL A 257 -9.23 6.77 -24.12
C VAL A 257 -8.95 5.35 -24.64
N SER A 258 -8.11 5.24 -25.66
CA SER A 258 -7.83 3.97 -26.35
C SER A 258 -7.25 2.90 -25.44
N TRP A 259 -6.34 3.26 -24.55
CA TRP A 259 -5.64 2.31 -23.69
C TRP A 259 -6.56 1.62 -22.67
N LEU A 260 -7.74 2.18 -22.36
CA LEU A 260 -8.66 1.61 -21.37
C LEU A 260 -9.28 0.29 -21.85
N SER A 261 -9.34 0.05 -23.17
CA SER A 261 -9.78 -1.24 -23.72
C SER A 261 -8.86 -2.40 -23.32
N ASN A 262 -7.63 -2.13 -22.86
CA ASN A 262 -6.76 -3.19 -22.34
C ASN A 262 -7.29 -3.81 -21.04
N PHE A 263 -8.27 -3.17 -20.38
CA PHE A 263 -8.88 -3.65 -19.15
C PHE A 263 -10.28 -4.27 -19.36
N THR A 264 -10.73 -4.38 -20.62
CA THR A 264 -12.04 -4.95 -20.98
C THR A 264 -11.97 -6.43 -21.38
N ASP A 265 -10.77 -7.01 -21.43
CA ASP A 265 -10.58 -8.41 -21.76
C ASP A 265 -11.20 -9.33 -20.68
N SER A 266 -11.62 -10.55 -21.07
CA SER A 266 -12.23 -11.49 -20.13
C SER A 266 -11.24 -11.91 -19.04
N CYS A 267 -11.70 -11.86 -17.78
CA CYS A 267 -10.88 -12.26 -16.64
C CYS A 267 -10.82 -13.78 -16.50
N ASN A 268 -9.63 -14.34 -16.64
CA ASN A 268 -9.34 -15.77 -16.42
C ASN A 268 -8.86 -16.08 -14.99
N CYS A 269 -8.81 -15.07 -14.13
CA CYS A 269 -8.37 -15.13 -12.75
C CYS A 269 -9.26 -14.18 -11.93
N TRP A 270 -9.65 -14.59 -10.73
CA TRP A 270 -10.43 -13.78 -9.80
C TRP A 270 -9.94 -14.01 -8.37
N ASP A 271 -8.62 -14.08 -8.22
CA ASP A 271 -7.96 -14.11 -6.93
C ASP A 271 -8.42 -12.90 -6.09
N GLY A 272 -8.83 -13.16 -4.86
CA GLY A 272 -9.11 -12.09 -3.91
C GLY A 272 -7.85 -11.32 -3.53
N LEU A 273 -8.05 -10.27 -2.74
CA LEU A 273 -6.95 -9.50 -2.17
C LEU A 273 -5.97 -10.43 -1.41
N ASN A 274 -4.67 -10.13 -1.50
CA ASN A 274 -3.62 -10.77 -0.70
C ASN A 274 -2.90 -9.71 0.13
N LEU A 275 -3.13 -9.73 1.44
CA LEU A 275 -2.55 -8.77 2.38
C LEU A 275 -1.33 -9.34 3.12
N SER A 276 -0.91 -10.54 2.79
CA SER A 276 0.24 -11.21 3.38
C SER A 276 1.55 -10.81 2.70
N ASP A 277 1.49 -10.40 1.42
CA ASP A 277 2.61 -9.82 0.69
C ASP A 277 2.41 -8.31 0.47
N PRO A 278 3.06 -7.44 1.25
CA PRO A 278 2.91 -5.99 1.13
C PRO A 278 3.26 -5.44 -0.25
N ILE A 279 4.18 -6.07 -0.98
CA ILE A 279 4.55 -5.70 -2.36
C ILE A 279 4.53 -6.98 -3.19
N ASN A 280 3.36 -7.32 -3.72
CA ASN A 280 3.20 -8.47 -4.60
C ASN A 280 4.01 -8.28 -5.89
N LYS A 281 5.20 -8.91 -5.94
CA LYS A 281 6.14 -8.76 -7.05
C LYS A 281 5.56 -9.29 -8.36
N ASN A 282 4.85 -10.41 -8.31
CA ASN A 282 4.24 -11.02 -9.51
C ASN A 282 3.16 -10.09 -10.09
N ALA A 283 2.28 -9.55 -9.24
CA ALA A 283 1.27 -8.59 -9.69
C ALA A 283 1.91 -7.33 -10.27
N ARG A 284 2.99 -6.84 -9.64
CA ARG A 284 3.75 -5.69 -10.16
C ARG A 284 4.41 -5.99 -11.51
N GLU A 285 4.98 -7.17 -11.70
CA GLU A 285 5.57 -7.62 -12.97
C GLU A 285 4.52 -7.69 -14.08
N ILE A 286 3.30 -8.15 -13.77
CA ILE A 286 2.17 -8.12 -14.72
C ILE A 286 1.82 -6.68 -15.11
N ILE A 287 1.81 -5.74 -14.16
CA ILE A 287 1.58 -4.32 -14.46
C ILE A 287 2.74 -3.72 -15.30
N GLN A 288 3.97 -4.14 -15.06
CA GLN A 288 5.16 -3.61 -15.71
C GLN A 288 5.37 -4.11 -17.14
N HIS A 289 5.15 -5.41 -17.39
CA HIS A 289 5.49 -6.07 -18.65
C HIS A 289 4.31 -6.75 -19.34
N GLY A 290 3.16 -6.84 -18.66
CA GLY A 290 1.98 -7.56 -19.15
C GLY A 290 0.81 -6.64 -19.50
N LYS A 291 -0.32 -7.29 -19.80
CA LYS A 291 -1.65 -6.68 -19.89
C LYS A 291 -2.43 -7.06 -18.63
N PRO A 292 -2.35 -6.27 -17.54
CA PRO A 292 -3.08 -6.58 -16.32
C PRO A 292 -4.59 -6.54 -16.57
N SER A 293 -5.33 -7.47 -15.97
CA SER A 293 -6.79 -7.33 -15.89
C SER A 293 -7.18 -6.18 -14.95
N LEU A 294 -8.44 -5.76 -15.01
CA LEU A 294 -8.98 -4.77 -14.06
C LEU A 294 -8.79 -5.22 -12.61
N LEU A 295 -9.04 -6.50 -12.33
CA LEU A 295 -8.88 -7.07 -10.99
C LEU A 295 -7.42 -7.08 -10.54
N ASP A 296 -6.46 -7.38 -11.43
CA ASP A 296 -5.03 -7.36 -11.08
C ASP A 296 -4.59 -5.98 -10.61
N LEU A 297 -4.93 -4.93 -11.38
CA LEU A 297 -4.59 -3.56 -11.05
C LEU A 297 -5.26 -3.10 -9.75
N ARG A 298 -6.57 -3.35 -9.61
CA ARG A 298 -7.34 -2.93 -8.42
C ARG A 298 -6.90 -3.65 -7.16
N ASN A 299 -6.69 -4.97 -7.22
CA ASN A 299 -6.17 -5.73 -6.09
C ASN A 299 -4.79 -5.25 -5.68
N TYR A 300 -3.91 -4.99 -6.64
CA TYR A 300 -2.56 -4.51 -6.36
C TYR A 300 -2.60 -3.14 -5.67
N LEU A 301 -3.28 -2.17 -6.27
CA LEU A 301 -3.39 -0.81 -5.75
C LEU A 301 -3.98 -0.79 -4.34
N PHE A 302 -5.12 -1.45 -4.12
CA PHE A 302 -5.76 -1.49 -2.81
C PHE A 302 -4.92 -2.25 -1.78
N GLY A 303 -4.23 -3.32 -2.20
CA GLY A 303 -3.27 -4.03 -1.36
C GLY A 303 -2.15 -3.13 -0.85
N ARG A 304 -1.63 -2.24 -1.71
CA ARG A 304 -0.62 -1.24 -1.34
C ARG A 304 -1.16 -0.20 -0.36
N GLN A 305 -2.36 0.33 -0.58
CA GLN A 305 -3.04 1.22 0.38
C GLN A 305 -3.20 0.54 1.75
N CYS A 306 -3.63 -0.73 1.76
CA CYS A 306 -3.78 -1.51 3.00
C CYS A 306 -2.45 -1.72 3.72
N ALA A 307 -1.39 -2.06 3.00
CA ALA A 307 -0.05 -2.23 3.56
C ALA A 307 0.43 -0.97 4.30
N LEU A 308 0.23 0.20 3.69
CA LEU A 308 0.61 1.49 4.30
C LEU A 308 -0.26 1.83 5.53
N LEU A 309 -1.57 1.58 5.47
CA LEU A 309 -2.46 1.76 6.62
C LEU A 309 -2.08 0.85 7.79
N PHE A 310 -1.68 -0.40 7.53
CA PHE A 310 -1.15 -1.28 8.56
C PHE A 310 0.16 -0.75 9.14
N LYS A 311 1.10 -0.26 8.30
CA LYS A 311 2.34 0.40 8.80
C LYS A 311 2.06 1.62 9.68
N MET A 312 0.94 2.29 9.45
CA MET A 312 0.45 3.40 10.29
C MET A 312 -0.36 2.95 11.53
N ARG A 313 -0.48 1.65 11.78
CA ARG A 313 -1.31 1.05 12.85
C ARG A 313 -2.79 1.40 12.76
N LYS A 314 -3.34 1.43 11.54
CA LYS A 314 -4.75 1.76 11.26
C LYS A 314 -5.52 0.61 10.60
N PRO A 315 -5.65 -0.57 11.26
CA PRO A 315 -6.40 -1.68 10.70
C PRO A 315 -7.89 -1.35 10.50
N SER A 316 -8.47 -0.47 11.33
CA SER A 316 -9.88 -0.05 11.20
C SER A 316 -10.17 0.71 9.90
N ASP A 317 -9.22 1.55 9.46
CA ASP A 317 -9.34 2.28 8.19
C ASP A 317 -9.32 1.30 7.00
N VAL A 318 -8.54 0.21 7.09
CA VAL A 318 -8.53 -0.87 6.09
C VAL A 318 -9.90 -1.54 6.00
N ALA A 319 -10.44 -1.99 7.12
CA ALA A 319 -11.74 -2.66 7.16
C ALA A 319 -12.87 -1.74 6.65
N GLY A 320 -12.86 -0.46 7.05
CA GLY A 320 -13.85 0.52 6.58
C GLY A 320 -13.78 0.78 5.08
N LYS A 321 -12.58 0.99 4.52
CA LYS A 321 -12.38 1.24 3.09
C LYS A 321 -12.65 0.02 2.21
N SER A 322 -12.43 -1.20 2.72
CA SER A 322 -12.55 -2.44 1.94
C SER A 322 -13.94 -2.68 1.38
N TYR A 323 -14.99 -2.30 2.12
CA TYR A 323 -16.36 -2.48 1.66
C TYR A 323 -16.66 -1.60 0.43
N GLU A 324 -16.30 -0.32 0.49
CA GLU A 324 -16.47 0.63 -0.60
C GLU A 324 -15.62 0.26 -1.82
N PHE A 325 -14.36 -0.13 -1.60
CA PHE A 325 -13.47 -0.64 -2.65
C PHE A 325 -14.11 -1.77 -3.46
N MET A 326 -14.66 -2.79 -2.78
CA MET A 326 -15.29 -3.92 -3.48
C MET A 326 -16.54 -3.51 -4.25
N LEU A 327 -17.36 -2.60 -3.70
CA LEU A 327 -18.55 -2.10 -4.40
C LEU A 327 -18.15 -1.33 -5.66
N ASN A 328 -17.18 -0.42 -5.55
CA ASN A 328 -16.69 0.38 -6.68
C ASN A 328 -16.08 -0.51 -7.76
N CYS A 329 -15.23 -1.47 -7.39
CA CYS A 329 -14.62 -2.38 -8.36
C CYS A 329 -15.66 -3.24 -9.11
N VAL A 330 -16.70 -3.74 -8.43
CA VAL A 330 -17.81 -4.46 -9.08
C VAL A 330 -18.59 -3.56 -10.03
N GLN A 331 -18.80 -2.29 -9.66
CA GLN A 331 -19.44 -1.31 -10.53
C GLN A 331 -18.59 -1.00 -11.76
N GLU A 332 -17.27 -0.89 -11.59
CA GLU A 332 -16.33 -0.63 -12.68
C GLU A 332 -16.22 -1.79 -13.67
N LEU A 333 -16.20 -3.05 -13.18
CA LEU A 333 -16.33 -4.23 -14.04
C LEU A 333 -17.59 -4.16 -14.90
N THR A 334 -18.68 -3.66 -14.34
CA THR A 334 -19.96 -3.51 -15.04
C THR A 334 -19.92 -2.35 -16.04
N MET A 335 -19.36 -1.20 -15.67
CA MET A 335 -19.23 -0.03 -16.58
C MET A 335 -18.35 -0.35 -17.79
N LEU A 336 -17.28 -1.12 -17.60
CA LEU A 336 -16.36 -1.49 -18.66
C LEU A 336 -16.83 -2.72 -19.47
N ASP A 337 -18.01 -3.28 -19.15
CA ASP A 337 -18.55 -4.50 -19.77
C ASP A 337 -17.54 -5.67 -19.76
N VAL A 338 -16.76 -5.80 -18.68
CA VAL A 338 -15.72 -6.84 -18.58
C VAL A 338 -16.39 -8.22 -18.50
N PRO A 339 -16.09 -9.15 -19.43
CA PRO A 339 -16.70 -10.47 -19.40
C PRO A 339 -16.19 -11.29 -18.21
N MET A 340 -17.08 -11.54 -17.26
CA MET A 340 -16.80 -12.33 -16.05
C MET A 340 -17.57 -13.66 -16.08
N PRO A 341 -16.91 -14.82 -15.83
CA PRO A 341 -17.61 -16.09 -15.69
C PRO A 341 -18.68 -16.04 -14.58
N PRO A 342 -19.85 -16.70 -14.74
CA PRO A 342 -20.90 -16.68 -13.73
C PRO A 342 -20.38 -17.11 -12.35
N GLY A 343 -20.62 -16.29 -11.32
CA GLY A 343 -20.16 -16.52 -9.95
C GLY A 343 -18.73 -16.05 -9.63
N SER A 344 -17.87 -15.80 -10.62
CA SER A 344 -16.48 -15.36 -10.39
C SER A 344 -16.37 -14.09 -9.55
N VAL A 345 -17.21 -13.09 -9.80
CA VAL A 345 -17.25 -11.84 -9.01
C VAL A 345 -17.66 -12.11 -7.56
N ALA A 346 -18.60 -13.05 -7.33
CA ALA A 346 -18.98 -13.43 -5.97
C ALA A 346 -17.83 -14.16 -5.24
N CYS A 347 -17.06 -14.99 -5.94
CA CYS A 347 -15.82 -15.58 -5.42
C CYS A 347 -14.82 -14.49 -5.04
N TRP A 348 -14.51 -13.56 -5.95
CA TRP A 348 -13.55 -12.48 -5.70
C TRP A 348 -13.91 -11.64 -4.46
N VAL A 349 -15.17 -11.22 -4.35
CA VAL A 349 -15.68 -10.46 -3.20
C VAL A 349 -15.57 -11.28 -1.92
N PHE A 350 -15.99 -12.55 -1.94
CA PHE A 350 -15.93 -13.43 -0.77
C PHE A 350 -14.48 -13.59 -0.28
N LEU A 351 -13.56 -13.90 -1.19
CA LEU A 351 -12.14 -14.08 -0.87
C LEU A 351 -11.54 -12.80 -0.26
N THR A 352 -11.85 -11.65 -0.85
CA THR A 352 -11.39 -10.33 -0.37
C THR A 352 -11.96 -10.00 1.01
N CYS A 353 -13.25 -10.27 1.26
CA CYS A 353 -13.85 -10.08 2.59
C CYS A 353 -13.12 -10.92 3.65
N VAL A 354 -12.91 -12.20 3.36
CA VAL A 354 -12.28 -13.13 4.32
C VAL A 354 -10.82 -12.75 4.59
N GLU A 355 -10.04 -12.39 3.56
CA GLU A 355 -8.66 -11.92 3.74
C GLU A 355 -8.61 -10.68 4.64
N VAL A 356 -9.44 -9.67 4.36
CA VAL A 356 -9.49 -8.42 5.14
C VAL A 356 -9.86 -8.70 6.58
N LEU A 357 -10.89 -9.52 6.82
CA LEU A 357 -11.34 -9.88 8.17
C LEU A 357 -10.24 -10.62 8.97
N GLN A 358 -9.60 -11.61 8.35
CA GLN A 358 -8.52 -12.37 8.99
C GLN A 358 -7.29 -11.49 9.27
N LYS A 359 -6.91 -10.63 8.32
CA LYS A 359 -5.79 -9.70 8.50
C LYS A 359 -6.11 -8.66 9.57
N TYR A 360 -7.31 -8.08 9.55
CA TYR A 360 -7.77 -7.11 10.55
C TYR A 360 -7.67 -7.67 11.97
N GLU A 361 -8.14 -8.89 12.19
CA GLU A 361 -8.08 -9.55 13.49
C GLU A 361 -6.62 -9.76 13.95
N ARG A 362 -5.77 -10.36 13.10
CA ARG A 362 -4.34 -10.58 13.40
C ARG A 362 -3.60 -9.28 13.73
N MET A 363 -3.84 -8.22 12.96
CA MET A 363 -3.18 -6.93 13.16
C MET A 363 -3.71 -6.20 14.40
N SER A 364 -5.01 -6.34 14.72
CA SER A 364 -5.59 -5.77 15.94
C SER A 364 -4.99 -6.42 17.18
N VAL A 365 -4.82 -7.75 17.18
CA VAL A 365 -4.13 -8.47 18.26
C VAL A 365 -2.66 -8.02 18.37
N LEU A 366 -1.93 -7.96 17.26
CA LEU A 366 -0.52 -7.53 17.24
C LEU A 366 -0.33 -6.11 17.79
N TYR A 367 -1.23 -5.19 17.43
CA TYR A 367 -1.19 -3.80 17.87
C TYR A 367 -1.89 -3.55 19.21
N LYS A 368 -2.45 -4.59 19.85
CA LYS A 368 -3.23 -4.52 21.09
C LYS A 368 -4.36 -3.48 21.00
N LEU A 369 -5.05 -3.47 19.87
CA LEU A 369 -6.19 -2.59 19.60
C LEU A 369 -7.50 -3.31 19.93
N GLU A 370 -8.47 -2.56 20.44
CA GLU A 370 -9.83 -3.07 20.58
C GLU A 370 -10.44 -3.34 19.20
N THR A 371 -11.02 -4.53 19.02
CA THR A 371 -11.71 -4.90 17.80
C THR A 371 -13.10 -4.27 17.78
N HIS A 372 -13.40 -3.54 16.72
CA HIS A 372 -14.64 -2.78 16.62
C HIS A 372 -15.55 -3.40 15.55
N SER A 373 -16.66 -3.99 16.00
CA SER A 373 -17.69 -4.60 15.13
C SER A 373 -18.22 -3.63 14.04
N HIS A 374 -18.10 -2.31 14.27
CA HIS A 374 -18.51 -1.28 13.32
C HIS A 374 -17.81 -1.38 11.96
N PHE A 375 -16.52 -1.71 11.95
CA PHE A 375 -15.74 -1.76 10.70
C PHE A 375 -15.87 -3.10 9.97
N THR A 376 -16.26 -4.17 10.66
CA THR A 376 -16.28 -5.54 10.12
C THR A 376 -17.69 -6.04 9.79
N ALA A 377 -18.75 -5.47 10.37
CA ALA A 377 -20.13 -5.93 10.18
C ALA A 377 -20.55 -6.00 8.70
N ASN A 378 -20.23 -4.97 7.92
CA ASN A 378 -20.54 -4.94 6.48
C ASN A 378 -19.77 -6.01 5.70
N LEU A 379 -18.52 -6.29 6.07
CA LEU A 379 -17.69 -7.31 5.42
C LEU A 379 -18.23 -8.73 5.69
N TRP A 380 -18.59 -9.03 6.94
CA TRP A 380 -19.23 -10.31 7.29
C TRP A 380 -20.53 -10.52 6.53
N ALA A 381 -21.38 -9.51 6.49
CA ALA A 381 -22.65 -9.56 5.77
C ALA A 381 -22.45 -9.70 4.26
N TYR A 382 -21.42 -9.06 3.70
CA TYR A 382 -21.15 -9.15 2.27
C TYR A 382 -20.60 -10.52 1.87
N ALA A 383 -19.67 -11.08 2.67
CA ALA A 383 -19.21 -12.45 2.51
C ALA A 383 -20.37 -13.46 2.60
N GLN A 384 -21.24 -13.30 3.60
CA GLN A 384 -22.43 -14.15 3.78
C GLN A 384 -23.35 -14.09 2.55
N LYS A 385 -23.64 -12.89 2.05
CA LYS A 385 -24.48 -12.69 0.86
C LYS A 385 -23.86 -13.35 -0.37
N LYS A 386 -22.55 -13.16 -0.59
CA LYS A 386 -21.85 -13.76 -1.75
C LYS A 386 -21.75 -15.26 -1.66
N LEU A 387 -21.58 -15.82 -0.47
CA LEU A 387 -21.63 -17.27 -0.30
C LEU A 387 -23.03 -17.79 -0.63
N ALA A 388 -24.11 -17.12 -0.22
CA ALA A 388 -25.47 -17.48 -0.61
C ALA A 388 -25.68 -17.45 -2.14
N GLU A 389 -25.19 -16.42 -2.83
CA GLU A 389 -25.26 -16.33 -4.30
C GLU A 389 -24.56 -17.54 -4.96
N LEU A 390 -23.38 -17.91 -4.47
CA LEU A 390 -22.62 -19.08 -4.95
C LEU A 390 -23.34 -20.39 -4.63
N GLY A 391 -23.94 -20.52 -3.45
CA GLY A 391 -24.70 -21.72 -3.07
C GLY A 391 -25.90 -21.98 -3.98
N ASN A 392 -26.64 -20.92 -4.35
CA ASN A 392 -27.74 -21.03 -5.32
C ASN A 392 -27.23 -21.45 -6.70
N LEU A 393 -26.14 -20.82 -7.17
CA LEU A 393 -25.55 -21.10 -8.47
C LEU A 393 -25.04 -22.54 -8.57
N CYS A 394 -24.38 -23.02 -7.52
CA CYS A 394 -23.73 -24.34 -7.47
C CYS A 394 -24.66 -25.48 -7.02
N GLY A 395 -25.94 -25.23 -6.79
CA GLY A 395 -26.87 -26.29 -6.40
C GLY A 395 -26.70 -26.78 -4.95
N LEU A 396 -26.16 -25.95 -4.07
CA LEU A 396 -25.78 -26.31 -2.70
C LEU A 396 -26.81 -25.88 -1.65
N MET A 397 -27.95 -25.32 -2.06
CA MET A 397 -28.99 -24.90 -1.13
C MET A 397 -29.70 -26.12 -0.50
N PRO A 398 -30.22 -26.03 0.74
CA PRO A 398 -30.76 -27.19 1.46
C PRO A 398 -31.94 -27.90 0.80
N ASN A 399 -32.69 -27.21 -0.07
CA ASN A 399 -33.85 -27.74 -0.77
C ASN A 399 -33.50 -28.50 -2.07
N GLN A 400 -32.22 -28.61 -2.41
CA GLN A 400 -31.76 -29.32 -3.60
C GLN A 400 -31.26 -30.71 -3.20
N ASN A 401 -31.80 -31.75 -3.83
CA ASN A 401 -31.48 -33.15 -3.51
C ASN A 401 -30.02 -33.49 -3.82
N SER A 402 -29.44 -32.85 -4.85
CA SER A 402 -28.02 -32.89 -5.19
C SER A 402 -27.70 -31.86 -6.29
N PRO A 403 -26.43 -31.42 -6.42
CA PRO A 403 -25.99 -30.62 -7.56
C PRO A 403 -26.11 -31.42 -8.88
N SER A 404 -26.62 -30.76 -9.92
CA SER A 404 -26.62 -31.29 -11.29
C SER A 404 -25.20 -31.30 -11.90
N SER A 405 -24.99 -32.04 -12.99
CA SER A 405 -23.71 -32.08 -13.71
C SER A 405 -23.22 -30.69 -14.15
N ASP A 406 -24.13 -29.82 -14.61
CA ASP A 406 -23.77 -28.45 -15.00
C ASP A 406 -23.35 -27.60 -13.80
N GLN A 407 -23.98 -27.80 -12.65
CA GLN A 407 -23.60 -27.13 -11.40
C GLN A 407 -22.26 -27.61 -10.87
N LEU A 408 -21.95 -28.91 -11.00
CA LEU A 408 -20.63 -29.45 -10.68
C LEU A 408 -19.55 -28.86 -11.60
N ASN A 409 -19.81 -28.78 -12.91
CA ASN A 409 -18.92 -28.11 -13.86
C ASN A 409 -18.73 -26.63 -13.49
N THR A 410 -19.79 -25.96 -13.03
CA THR A 410 -19.72 -24.58 -12.55
C THR A 410 -18.80 -24.46 -11.34
N VAL A 411 -18.89 -25.37 -10.36
CA VAL A 411 -17.96 -25.41 -9.22
C VAL A 411 -16.52 -25.57 -9.71
N VAL A 412 -16.24 -26.54 -10.58
CA VAL A 412 -14.89 -26.77 -11.11
C VAL A 412 -14.34 -25.50 -11.80
N ASN A 413 -15.14 -24.87 -12.65
CA ASN A 413 -14.77 -23.62 -13.32
C ASN A 413 -14.45 -22.51 -12.32
N LEU A 414 -15.30 -22.33 -11.29
CA LEU A 414 -15.08 -21.36 -10.22
C LEU A 414 -13.80 -21.62 -9.44
N LEU A 415 -13.50 -22.88 -9.10
CA LEU A 415 -12.29 -23.26 -8.37
C LEU A 415 -11.02 -23.11 -9.22
N SER A 416 -11.12 -23.23 -10.55
CA SER A 416 -9.97 -23.15 -11.46
C SER A 416 -9.40 -21.72 -11.61
N GLY A 417 -10.22 -20.69 -11.41
CA GLY A 417 -9.80 -19.29 -11.49
C GLY A 417 -9.33 -18.68 -10.17
N MET A 418 -9.29 -19.48 -9.08
CA MET A 418 -8.85 -19.05 -7.74
C MET A 418 -7.54 -19.71 -7.31
N GLY A 419 -6.69 -18.96 -6.63
CA GLY A 419 -5.41 -19.36 -6.08
C GLY A 419 -4.25 -19.34 -7.07
N LYS A 420 -4.32 -18.58 -8.17
CA LYS A 420 -3.27 -18.57 -9.20
C LYS A 420 -2.04 -17.74 -8.81
N SER A 421 -2.24 -16.69 -8.03
CA SER A 421 -1.21 -15.71 -7.65
C SER A 421 -0.44 -16.05 -6.37
N SER A 422 -0.77 -17.14 -5.67
CA SER A 422 -0.11 -17.50 -4.41
C SER A 422 0.67 -18.82 -4.53
N PRO A 423 2.02 -18.79 -4.55
CA PRO A 423 2.84 -20.00 -4.44
C PRO A 423 2.86 -20.59 -3.03
N ALA A 424 2.11 -20.01 -2.07
CA ALA A 424 2.03 -20.52 -0.71
C ALA A 424 1.25 -21.85 -0.69
N THR A 425 2.02 -22.94 -0.65
CA THR A 425 1.70 -24.19 0.04
C THR A 425 0.53 -24.03 1.01
N GLN A 426 -0.60 -24.68 0.70
CA GLN A 426 -1.79 -24.91 1.55
C GLN A 426 -1.72 -24.23 2.94
N VAL A 427 -1.88 -22.91 2.99
CA VAL A 427 -1.98 -22.21 4.27
C VAL A 427 -3.33 -22.58 4.84
N GLU A 428 -3.30 -23.36 5.92
CA GLU A 428 -4.49 -23.81 6.62
C GLU A 428 -5.35 -22.58 6.98
N ASN A 429 -6.65 -22.66 6.70
CA ASN A 429 -7.62 -21.57 6.86
C ASN A 429 -7.45 -20.35 5.93
N SER A 430 -6.75 -20.47 4.81
CA SER A 430 -6.71 -19.41 3.79
C SER A 430 -8.10 -19.10 3.21
N PRO A 431 -8.36 -17.87 2.69
CA PRO A 431 -9.62 -17.55 2.02
C PRO A 431 -9.97 -18.54 0.91
N ASN A 432 -8.97 -18.93 0.12
CA ASN A 432 -9.12 -19.92 -0.97
C ASN A 432 -9.54 -21.29 -0.45
N GLN A 433 -8.91 -21.78 0.62
CA GLN A 433 -9.27 -23.05 1.22
C GLN A 433 -10.70 -23.00 1.78
N LYS A 434 -11.06 -21.95 2.53
CA LYS A 434 -12.40 -21.79 3.08
C LYS A 434 -13.48 -21.82 2.00
N LEU A 435 -13.26 -21.14 0.88
CA LEU A 435 -14.22 -21.15 -0.22
C LEU A 435 -14.27 -22.52 -0.94
N ARG A 436 -13.12 -23.17 -1.16
CA ARG A 436 -13.06 -24.54 -1.72
C ARG A 436 -13.82 -25.53 -0.84
N GLU A 437 -13.63 -25.47 0.47
CA GLU A 437 -14.35 -26.31 1.43
C GLU A 437 -15.86 -25.99 1.42
N ALA A 438 -16.24 -24.72 1.44
CA ALA A 438 -17.65 -24.33 1.41
C ALA A 438 -18.38 -24.80 0.14
N LEU A 439 -17.70 -24.87 -1.01
CA LEU A 439 -18.28 -25.32 -2.27
C LEU A 439 -18.17 -26.84 -2.51
N SER A 440 -17.51 -27.58 -1.60
CA SER A 440 -17.25 -29.02 -1.78
C SER A 440 -18.47 -29.92 -1.62
N SER A 441 -19.46 -29.50 -0.81
CA SER A 441 -20.68 -30.27 -0.53
C SER A 441 -21.76 -29.40 0.08
N THR A 442 -23.02 -29.82 -0.04
CA THR A 442 -24.17 -29.18 0.61
C THR A 442 -23.99 -29.06 2.14
N ALA A 443 -23.40 -30.09 2.78
CA ALA A 443 -23.14 -30.07 4.22
C ALA A 443 -22.09 -29.01 4.61
N ALA A 444 -20.98 -28.95 3.88
CA ALA A 444 -19.93 -27.97 4.12
C ALA A 444 -20.41 -26.54 3.82
N PHE A 445 -21.16 -26.35 2.75
CA PHE A 445 -21.83 -25.08 2.43
C PHE A 445 -22.71 -24.61 3.58
N ASN A 446 -23.62 -25.48 4.04
CA ASN A 446 -24.55 -25.16 5.12
C ASN A 446 -23.82 -24.73 6.40
N ARG A 447 -22.71 -25.40 6.75
CA ARG A 447 -21.88 -25.04 7.90
C ARG A 447 -21.35 -23.61 7.77
N HIS A 448 -20.64 -23.31 6.68
CA HIS A 448 -20.01 -22.00 6.47
C HIS A 448 -21.04 -20.87 6.31
N TYR A 449 -22.16 -21.13 5.63
CA TYR A 449 -23.23 -20.15 5.46
C TYR A 449 -23.87 -19.76 6.79
N LEU A 450 -24.15 -20.74 7.65
CA LEU A 450 -24.71 -20.50 8.98
C LEU A 450 -23.71 -19.75 9.88
N GLU A 451 -22.44 -20.18 9.90
CA GLU A 451 -21.37 -19.52 10.66
C GLU A 451 -21.23 -18.03 10.28
N LEU A 452 -21.15 -17.72 8.98
CA LEU A 452 -21.08 -16.34 8.51
C LEU A 452 -22.34 -15.53 8.84
N SER A 453 -23.51 -16.15 8.82
CA SER A 453 -24.76 -15.50 9.18
C SER A 453 -24.81 -15.15 10.66
N GLU A 454 -24.35 -16.04 11.54
CA GLU A 454 -24.23 -15.80 12.97
C GLU A 454 -23.23 -14.67 13.27
N LEU A 455 -22.05 -14.70 12.65
CA LEU A 455 -21.04 -13.64 12.79
C LEU A 455 -21.56 -12.29 12.31
N ALA A 456 -22.20 -12.24 11.14
CA ALA A 456 -22.76 -11.00 10.59
C ALA A 456 -23.88 -10.43 11.49
N MET A 457 -24.80 -11.27 11.96
CA MET A 457 -25.86 -10.86 12.88
C MET A 457 -25.29 -10.38 14.23
N GLY A 458 -24.31 -11.11 14.78
CA GLY A 458 -23.66 -10.75 16.05
C GLY A 458 -23.00 -9.38 15.98
N ASN A 459 -22.24 -9.12 14.92
CA ASN A 459 -21.58 -7.83 14.71
C ASN A 459 -22.61 -6.70 14.53
N TYR A 460 -23.67 -6.89 13.74
CA TYR A 460 -24.73 -5.88 13.59
C TYR A 460 -25.50 -5.62 14.88
N LYS A 461 -25.75 -6.65 15.68
CA LYS A 461 -26.39 -6.52 17.00
C LYS A 461 -25.52 -5.71 17.95
N HIS A 462 -24.22 -5.98 17.99
CA HIS A 462 -23.26 -5.24 18.82
C HIS A 462 -23.22 -3.74 18.49
N ILE A 463 -23.43 -3.36 17.23
CA ILE A 463 -23.47 -1.95 16.79
C ILE A 463 -24.89 -1.35 16.72
N GLY A 464 -25.91 -2.04 17.24
CA GLY A 464 -27.29 -1.55 17.28
C GLY A 464 -28.00 -1.45 15.93
N ARG A 465 -27.49 -2.09 14.87
CA ARG A 465 -28.09 -2.06 13.51
C ARG A 465 -29.16 -3.15 13.37
N LEU A 466 -30.24 -3.04 14.14
CA LEU A 466 -31.28 -4.08 14.24
C LEU A 466 -31.99 -4.40 12.92
N ARG A 467 -32.11 -3.44 11.99
CA ARG A 467 -32.68 -3.69 10.65
C ARG A 467 -31.85 -4.67 9.84
N SER A 468 -30.52 -4.55 9.89
CA SER A 468 -29.61 -5.47 9.21
C SER A 468 -29.66 -6.86 9.82
N VAL A 469 -29.77 -6.95 11.15
CA VAL A 469 -30.00 -8.22 11.87
C VAL A 469 -31.30 -8.88 11.39
N ALA A 470 -32.39 -8.12 11.29
CA ALA A 470 -33.68 -8.63 10.82
C ALA A 470 -33.63 -9.10 9.36
N LEU A 471 -32.88 -8.41 8.50
CA LEU A 471 -32.71 -8.81 7.10
C LEU A 471 -32.01 -10.17 7.00
N ILE A 472 -30.90 -10.36 7.71
CA ILE A 472 -30.19 -11.65 7.74
C ILE A 472 -31.06 -12.73 8.39
N GLY A 473 -31.77 -12.41 9.48
CA GLY A 473 -32.70 -13.32 10.15
C GLY A 473 -33.81 -13.82 9.23
N ARG A 474 -34.33 -12.96 8.34
CA ARG A 474 -35.30 -13.35 7.30
C ARG A 474 -34.71 -14.36 6.30
N GLU A 475 -33.49 -14.12 5.84
CA GLU A 475 -32.82 -15.05 4.91
C GLU A 475 -32.49 -16.39 5.59
N LEU A 476 -32.08 -16.37 6.87
CA LEU A 476 -31.93 -17.58 7.69
C LEU A 476 -33.24 -18.33 7.88
N ALA A 477 -34.35 -17.63 8.11
CA ALA A 477 -35.66 -18.27 8.23
C ALA A 477 -36.05 -19.02 6.95
N LYS A 478 -35.82 -18.41 5.77
CA LYS A 478 -36.01 -19.10 4.48
C LYS A 478 -35.07 -20.30 4.35
N PHE A 479 -33.81 -20.16 4.76
CA PHE A 479 -32.84 -21.24 4.69
C PHE A 479 -33.22 -22.44 5.59
N TYR A 480 -33.66 -22.19 6.82
CA TYR A 480 -34.14 -23.25 7.71
C TYR A 480 -35.47 -23.86 7.24
N GLN A 481 -36.34 -23.08 6.59
CA GLN A 481 -37.52 -23.59 5.92
C GLN A 481 -37.14 -24.58 4.81
N MET A 482 -36.14 -24.26 3.99
CA MET A 482 -35.61 -25.16 2.97
C MET A 482 -35.02 -26.45 3.57
N LYS A 483 -34.44 -26.38 4.76
CA LYS A 483 -33.90 -27.53 5.50
C LYS A 483 -34.97 -28.39 6.19
N GLY A 484 -36.20 -27.88 6.33
CA GLY A 484 -37.27 -28.52 7.12
C GLY A 484 -37.16 -28.32 8.64
N ASP A 485 -36.32 -27.40 9.11
CA ASP A 485 -36.14 -27.11 10.55
C ASP A 485 -37.10 -25.98 10.99
N HIS A 486 -38.35 -26.35 11.26
CA HIS A 486 -39.42 -25.42 11.62
C HIS A 486 -39.19 -24.69 12.96
N GLN A 487 -38.42 -25.29 13.89
CA GLN A 487 -38.09 -24.64 15.16
C GLN A 487 -37.12 -23.48 14.95
N LYS A 488 -36.01 -23.73 14.25
CA LYS A 488 -35.02 -22.66 13.96
C LYS A 488 -35.55 -21.61 12.99
N GLN A 489 -36.44 -22.00 12.08
CA GLN A 489 -37.17 -21.06 11.22
C GLN A 489 -37.94 -20.03 12.05
N ARG A 490 -38.71 -20.47 13.06
CA ARG A 490 -39.53 -19.59 13.90
C ARG A 490 -38.68 -18.65 14.75
N CYS A 491 -37.56 -19.14 15.28
CA CYS A 491 -36.60 -18.31 16.05
C CYS A 491 -35.89 -17.28 15.17
N SER A 492 -35.50 -17.63 13.94
CA SER A 492 -34.76 -16.75 13.03
C SER A 492 -35.64 -15.67 12.39
N GLY A 493 -36.90 -16.01 12.09
CA GLY A 493 -37.90 -15.07 11.55
C GLY A 493 -38.51 -14.13 12.60
N GLY A 494 -38.31 -14.44 13.89
CA GLY A 494 -38.82 -13.66 15.01
C GLY A 494 -37.72 -12.80 15.63
N CYS A 495 -37.50 -11.59 15.12
CA CYS A 495 -36.89 -10.51 15.91
C CYS A 495 -38.04 -9.61 16.40
N PRO A 496 -38.59 -9.82 17.61
CA PRO A 496 -39.80 -9.15 18.08
C PRO A 496 -39.65 -7.63 18.12
N GLU A 497 -38.45 -7.12 18.40
CA GLU A 497 -38.15 -5.68 18.43
C GLU A 497 -38.35 -4.99 17.08
N VAL A 498 -38.01 -5.65 15.97
CA VAL A 498 -38.13 -5.07 14.62
C VAL A 498 -39.57 -5.16 14.11
N ILE A 499 -40.30 -6.24 14.44
CA ILE A 499 -41.75 -6.33 14.18
C ILE A 499 -42.49 -5.26 14.99
N ARG A 500 -42.05 -5.02 16.23
CA ARG A 500 -42.59 -3.98 17.10
C ARG A 500 -42.28 -2.58 16.55
N GLU A 501 -41.06 -2.29 16.12
CA GLU A 501 -40.72 -1.01 15.45
C GLU A 501 -41.48 -0.79 14.14
N ARG A 502 -41.64 -1.83 13.30
CA ARG A 502 -42.42 -1.74 12.06
C ARG A 502 -43.88 -1.45 12.36
N ARG A 503 -44.49 -2.21 13.29
CA ARG A 503 -45.86 -1.96 13.76
C ARG A 503 -46.02 -0.56 14.34
N MET A 504 -45.07 -0.11 15.16
CA MET A 504 -45.10 1.22 15.78
C MET A 504 -45.03 2.35 14.75
N ARG A 505 -44.20 2.19 13.69
CA ARG A 505 -44.11 3.17 12.60
C ARG A 505 -45.35 3.21 11.73
N THR A 506 -45.91 2.04 11.39
CA THR A 506 -47.18 1.97 10.67
C THR A 506 -48.29 2.63 11.50
N LEU A 507 -48.37 2.31 12.79
CA LEU A 507 -49.32 2.94 13.71
C LEU A 507 -49.14 4.46 13.79
N ILE A 508 -47.91 4.98 13.88
CA ILE A 508 -47.64 6.44 13.87
C ILE A 508 -48.05 7.08 12.54
N CYS A 509 -47.82 6.42 11.40
CA CYS A 509 -48.26 6.93 10.10
C CYS A 509 -49.79 6.95 10.01
N ASP A 510 -50.46 5.88 10.42
CA ASP A 510 -51.92 5.75 10.42
C ASP A 510 -52.55 6.81 11.34
N THR A 511 -52.04 6.97 12.57
CA THR A 511 -52.52 8.01 13.51
C THR A 511 -52.29 9.43 12.98
N ARG A 512 -51.18 9.69 12.26
CA ARG A 512 -50.93 11.00 11.61
C ARG A 512 -51.89 11.25 10.46
N GLN A 513 -52.25 10.22 9.71
CA GLN A 513 -53.19 10.29 8.61
C GLN A 513 -54.62 10.54 9.14
N GLU A 514 -55.04 9.83 10.18
CA GLU A 514 -56.32 10.05 10.86
C GLU A 514 -56.42 11.45 11.49
N LEU A 515 -55.34 11.95 12.11
CA LEU A 515 -55.26 13.32 12.63
C LEU A 515 -55.35 14.37 11.51
N ALA A 516 -54.78 14.10 10.34
CA ALA A 516 -54.86 14.99 9.18
C ALA A 516 -56.26 15.01 8.57
N GLU A 517 -56.93 13.87 8.50
CA GLU A 517 -58.31 13.74 8.05
C GLU A 517 -59.29 14.42 9.01
N THR A 518 -59.09 14.28 10.33
CA THR A 518 -59.93 14.94 11.33
C THR A 518 -59.77 16.46 11.29
N LYS A 519 -58.54 16.96 11.09
CA LYS A 519 -58.29 18.39 10.88
C LYS A 519 -58.89 18.92 9.58
N ARG A 520 -58.91 18.12 8.51
CA ARG A 520 -59.63 18.46 7.27
C ARG A 520 -61.12 18.58 7.51
N ILE A 521 -61.74 17.58 8.15
CA ILE A 521 -63.19 17.56 8.44
C ILE A 521 -63.59 18.75 9.33
N ASN A 522 -62.79 19.10 10.33
CA ASN A 522 -63.06 20.26 11.19
C ASN A 522 -62.95 21.58 10.41
N ARG A 523 -61.96 21.74 9.51
CA ARG A 523 -61.89 22.90 8.62
C ARG A 523 -63.09 22.99 7.67
N SER A 524 -63.56 21.86 7.12
CA SER A 524 -64.76 21.85 6.26
C SER A 524 -66.01 22.27 7.03
N ARG A 525 -66.10 21.90 8.32
CA ARG A 525 -67.20 22.31 9.20
C ARG A 525 -67.12 23.79 9.57
N GLU A 526 -65.93 24.32 9.85
CA GLU A 526 -65.74 25.76 10.10
C GLU A 526 -66.13 26.62 8.88
N ILE A 527 -65.73 26.22 7.67
CA ILE A 527 -66.12 26.91 6.42
C ILE A 527 -67.64 26.88 6.21
N SER A 528 -68.29 25.72 6.47
CA SER A 528 -69.75 25.60 6.40
C SER A 528 -70.49 26.45 7.44
N PHE A 529 -69.91 26.68 8.62
CA PHE A 529 -70.48 27.56 9.65
C PHE A 529 -70.30 29.05 9.36
N GLU A 530 -69.24 29.44 8.63
CA GLU A 530 -69.04 30.81 8.14
C GLU A 530 -69.93 31.14 6.94
N GLU A 531 -70.18 30.18 6.05
CA GLU A 531 -71.13 30.32 4.92
C GLU A 531 -72.60 30.41 5.36
N LEU A 532 -72.95 29.86 6.53
CA LEU A 532 -74.29 29.99 7.14
C LEU A 532 -74.51 31.31 7.91
N LYS A 533 -73.47 32.15 8.04
CA LYS A 533 -73.51 33.45 8.74
C LYS A 533 -73.48 34.67 7.79
N GLN A 534 -73.33 34.46 6.48
CA GLN A 534 -73.62 35.44 5.44
C GLN A 534 -75.03 35.21 4.91
#